data_AF-A0A9J6C4P8-F1
#
_entry.id   AF-A0A9J6C4P8-F1
#
_cell.length_a   1.000
_cell.length_b   1.000
_cell.length_c   1.000
_cell.angle_alpha   90.00
_cell.angle_beta   90.00
_cell.angle_gamma   90.00
#
_symmetry.space_group_name_H-M   'P 1'
#
loop_
_entity.id
_entity.type
_entity.pdbx_description
1 polymer ?
#
loop_
_entity_poly.entity_id
_entity_poly.type
_entity_poly.pdbx_seq_one_letter_code
_entity_poly.pdbx_strand_id
1 'polypeptide(L)'
;MATSSKNTYEKKKEEYENIAQEKFNTILAAYRQIVDEINPNHFKIVDQVIGKEMKKAFDVEKAGNIFKEHLFDLIKKKFIKTWSDLDMNEKIAILEYSKDNFKFDEKWRPTNKSVEAQCNPHEMKYLLNQKEFLQRQIEFQNEQILNIVPQIEEARKHLKSFIEKRNQISLQVKQDLEKLKEAENELAIEINETIVQN
;
A
#
# COMPACT_ATOMS: atom_id res chain seq x y z
N MET A 1 -3.78 -0.72 7.70
CA MET A 1 -2.64 -0.43 8.60
C MET A 1 -1.28 -0.29 7.89
N ALA A 2 -1.21 0.00 6.58
CA ALA A 2 0.07 0.16 5.86
C ALA A 2 0.60 1.62 5.80
N THR A 3 -0.17 2.60 6.30
CA THR A 3 0.16 4.03 6.21
C THR A 3 1.11 4.53 7.30
N SER A 4 1.27 3.79 8.40
CA SER A 4 2.12 4.21 9.53
C SER A 4 3.63 4.03 9.26
N SER A 5 4.02 3.01 8.49
CA SER A 5 5.45 2.74 8.20
C SER A 5 6.05 3.73 7.19
N LYS A 6 5.33 4.08 6.12
CA LYS A 6 5.81 5.05 5.11
C LYS A 6 6.14 6.41 5.74
N ASN A 7 5.28 6.86 6.65
CA ASN A 7 5.40 8.14 7.35
C ASN A 7 6.56 8.17 8.38
N THR A 8 7.15 7.02 8.70
CA THR A 8 8.27 6.90 9.64
C THR A 8 9.61 6.86 8.91
N TYR A 9 9.68 6.20 7.73
CA TYR A 9 10.86 6.23 6.86
C TYR A 9 11.14 7.64 6.34
N GLU A 10 10.13 8.33 5.81
CA GLU A 10 10.30 9.68 5.25
C GLU A 10 10.84 10.69 6.27
N LYS A 11 10.51 10.52 7.56
CA LYS A 11 11.00 11.39 8.64
C LYS A 11 12.46 11.16 9.02
N LYS A 12 12.98 9.94 8.83
CA LYS A 12 14.36 9.57 9.14
C LYS A 12 15.23 9.40 7.89
N LYS A 13 14.67 9.62 6.71
CA LYS A 13 15.36 9.42 5.44
C LYS A 13 16.64 10.24 5.36
N GLU A 14 16.58 11.51 5.75
CA GLU A 14 17.72 12.42 5.78
C GLU A 14 18.85 11.93 6.71
N GLU A 15 18.51 11.36 7.87
CA GLU A 15 19.46 10.74 8.79
C GLU A 15 20.21 9.56 8.13
N TYR A 16 19.49 8.67 7.45
CA TYR A 16 20.11 7.53 6.79
C TYR A 16 20.88 7.91 5.52
N GLU A 17 20.46 8.95 4.80
CA GLU A 17 21.22 9.52 3.68
C GLU A 17 22.54 10.13 4.15
N ASN A 18 22.56 10.79 5.32
CA ASN A 18 23.79 11.27 5.94
C ASN A 18 24.76 10.12 6.25
N ILE A 19 24.26 9.00 6.79
CA ILE A 19 25.06 7.80 7.04
C ILE A 19 25.64 7.24 5.73
N ALA A 20 24.85 7.23 4.64
CA ALA A 20 25.34 6.80 3.34
C ALA A 20 26.48 7.71 2.83
N GLN A 21 26.34 9.02 3.03
CA GLN A 21 27.37 9.99 2.67
C GLN A 21 28.65 9.85 3.51
N GLU A 22 28.52 9.54 4.80
CA GLU A 22 29.66 9.23 5.68
C GLU A 22 30.42 7.99 5.19
N LYS A 23 29.71 6.92 4.82
CA LYS A 23 30.33 5.70 4.25
C LYS A 23 31.02 6.00 2.92
N PHE A 24 30.38 6.80 2.05
CA PHE A 24 30.99 7.25 0.80
C PHE A 24 32.33 7.98 1.04
N ASN A 25 32.34 8.94 1.96
CA ASN A 25 33.55 9.69 2.31
C ASN A 25 34.63 8.79 2.91
N THR A 26 34.24 7.83 3.76
CA THR A 26 35.16 6.85 4.36
C THR A 26 35.85 6.00 3.30
N ILE A 27 35.10 5.51 2.30
CA ILE A 27 35.67 4.69 1.22
C ILE A 27 36.60 5.54 0.33
N LEU A 28 36.21 6.78 0.01
CA LEU A 28 37.08 7.69 -0.73
C LEU A 28 38.40 7.99 0.00
N ALA A 29 38.34 8.18 1.32
CA ALA A 29 39.54 8.37 2.13
C ALA A 29 40.45 7.13 2.13
N ALA A 30 39.86 5.93 2.19
CA ALA A 30 40.62 4.68 2.06
C ALA A 30 41.31 4.56 0.70
N TYR A 31 40.63 4.93 -0.40
CA TYR A 31 41.27 4.98 -1.73
C TYR A 31 42.41 5.98 -1.80
N ARG A 32 42.25 7.16 -1.16
CA ARG A 32 43.32 8.16 -1.10
C ARG A 32 44.55 7.61 -0.38
N GLN A 33 44.35 6.96 0.76
CA GLN A 33 45.42 6.33 1.52
C GLN A 33 46.19 5.28 0.68
N ILE A 34 45.49 4.42 -0.04
CA ILE A 34 46.12 3.40 -0.92
C ILE A 34 47.00 4.07 -1.99
N VAL A 35 46.53 5.18 -2.58
CA VAL A 35 47.31 5.92 -3.59
C VAL A 35 48.51 6.61 -2.95
N ASP A 36 48.36 7.16 -1.74
CA ASP A 36 49.43 7.83 -1.02
C ASP A 36 50.56 6.87 -0.60
N GLU A 37 50.25 5.58 -0.38
CA GLU A 37 51.21 4.51 -0.10
C GLU A 37 52.11 4.14 -1.29
N ILE A 38 51.79 4.59 -2.52
CA ILE A 38 52.59 4.30 -3.71
C ILE A 38 53.98 4.94 -3.57
N ASN A 39 55.03 4.12 -3.63
CA ASN A 39 56.39 4.60 -3.46
C ASN A 39 56.87 5.38 -4.72
N PRO A 40 57.29 6.66 -4.60
CA PRO A 40 57.82 7.44 -5.72
C PRO A 40 59.09 6.84 -6.35
N ASN A 41 59.81 5.99 -5.62
CA ASN A 41 61.02 5.34 -6.11
C ASN A 41 60.79 4.45 -7.34
N HIS A 42 59.55 4.03 -7.62
CA HIS A 42 59.22 3.34 -8.87
C HIS A 42 59.49 4.19 -10.12
N PHE A 43 59.54 5.52 -10.00
CA PHE A 43 59.86 6.44 -11.09
C PHE A 43 61.36 6.66 -11.30
N LYS A 44 62.25 6.08 -10.47
CA LYS A 44 63.71 6.18 -10.65
C LYS A 44 64.20 5.59 -11.96
N ILE A 45 63.52 4.56 -12.47
CA ILE A 45 63.84 3.96 -13.78
C ILE A 45 63.61 5.00 -14.90
N VAL A 46 62.57 5.82 -14.75
CA VAL A 46 62.23 6.89 -15.71
C VAL A 46 63.31 7.98 -15.68
N ASP A 47 63.79 8.37 -14.50
CA ASP A 47 64.93 9.28 -14.35
C ASP A 47 66.20 8.75 -15.02
N GLN A 48 66.50 7.45 -14.86
CA GLN A 48 67.67 6.83 -15.50
C GLN A 48 67.62 6.87 -17.03
N VAL A 49 66.43 6.75 -17.63
CA VAL A 49 66.24 6.82 -19.09
C VAL A 49 66.28 8.27 -19.57
N ILE A 50 65.54 9.17 -18.93
CA ILE A 50 65.47 10.60 -19.31
C ILE A 50 66.83 11.29 -19.10
N GLY A 51 67.51 11.01 -17.99
CA GLY A 51 68.83 11.56 -17.69
C GLY A 51 69.90 11.11 -18.69
N LYS A 52 69.86 9.85 -19.14
CA LYS A 52 70.82 9.31 -20.12
C LYS A 52 70.53 9.74 -21.55
N GLU A 53 69.27 9.70 -21.97
CA GLU A 53 68.91 9.93 -23.38
C GLU A 53 68.61 11.40 -23.70
N MET A 54 67.98 12.13 -22.77
CA MET A 54 67.56 13.52 -23.00
C MET A 54 68.42 14.57 -22.29
N LYS A 55 69.40 14.17 -21.47
CA LYS A 55 70.27 15.05 -20.67
C LYS A 55 69.50 16.11 -19.85
N LYS A 56 68.30 15.78 -19.38
CA LYS A 56 67.46 16.64 -18.53
C LYS A 56 67.35 16.05 -17.13
N ALA A 57 67.37 16.93 -16.12
CA ALA A 57 67.04 16.54 -14.76
C ALA A 57 65.55 16.21 -14.66
N PHE A 58 65.22 15.02 -14.16
CA PHE A 58 63.85 14.59 -13.92
C PHE A 58 63.59 14.54 -12.41
N ASP A 59 62.57 15.26 -11.97
CA ASP A 59 62.17 15.30 -10.57
C ASP A 59 61.23 14.12 -10.27
N VAL A 60 61.80 13.06 -9.70
CA VAL A 60 61.13 11.82 -9.34
C VAL A 60 60.01 12.05 -8.33
N GLU A 61 60.19 12.95 -7.35
CA GLU A 61 59.18 13.23 -6.34
C GLU A 61 57.99 13.98 -6.94
N LYS A 62 58.26 15.01 -7.74
CA LYS A 62 57.21 15.76 -8.44
C LYS A 62 56.43 14.87 -9.40
N ALA A 63 57.11 13.99 -10.15
CA ALA A 63 56.45 13.03 -11.03
C ALA A 63 55.59 12.03 -10.25
N GLY A 64 56.10 11.51 -9.13
CA GLY A 64 55.35 10.63 -8.23
C GLY A 64 54.09 11.28 -7.67
N ASN A 65 54.18 12.55 -7.25
CA ASN A 65 53.02 13.30 -6.75
C ASN A 65 51.99 13.57 -7.85
N ILE A 66 52.43 13.96 -9.05
CA ILE A 66 51.53 14.15 -10.21
C ILE A 66 50.81 12.83 -10.55
N PHE A 67 51.54 11.72 -10.55
CA PHE A 67 50.95 10.40 -10.80
C PHE A 67 49.90 10.04 -9.74
N LYS A 68 50.21 10.24 -8.45
CA LYS A 68 49.27 9.97 -7.35
C LYS A 68 48.00 10.79 -7.47
N GLU A 69 48.11 12.11 -7.69
CA GLU A 69 46.93 12.96 -7.85
C GLU A 69 46.10 12.53 -9.06
N HIS A 70 46.75 12.26 -10.20
CA HIS A 70 46.03 11.83 -11.40
C HIS A 70 45.34 10.47 -11.23
N LEU A 71 46.02 9.51 -10.60
CA LEU A 71 45.47 8.19 -10.31
C LEU A 71 44.28 8.29 -9.36
N PHE A 72 44.40 9.06 -8.28
CA PHE A 72 43.31 9.28 -7.34
C PHE A 72 42.11 9.95 -8.00
N ASP A 73 42.33 10.96 -8.85
CA ASP A 73 41.25 11.62 -9.59
C ASP A 73 40.49 10.66 -10.51
N LEU A 74 41.20 9.76 -11.20
CA LEU A 74 40.58 8.73 -12.03
C LEU A 74 39.75 7.74 -11.20
N ILE A 75 40.29 7.26 -10.08
CA ILE A 75 39.58 6.38 -9.15
C ILE A 75 38.35 7.09 -8.60
N LYS A 76 38.49 8.32 -8.11
CA LYS A 76 37.42 9.13 -7.55
C LYS A 76 36.30 9.35 -8.56
N LYS A 77 36.62 9.74 -9.79
CA LYS A 77 35.61 9.93 -10.86
C LYS A 77 34.85 8.65 -11.15
N LYS A 78 35.56 7.52 -11.29
CA LYS A 78 34.94 6.22 -11.55
C LYS A 78 34.06 5.77 -10.38
N PHE A 79 34.55 5.95 -9.15
CA PHE A 79 33.82 5.60 -7.94
C PHE A 79 32.54 6.43 -7.78
N ILE A 80 32.63 7.77 -7.91
CA ILE A 80 31.46 8.66 -7.90
C ILE A 80 30.42 8.21 -8.93
N LYS A 81 30.87 7.94 -10.16
CA LYS A 81 29.98 7.48 -11.23
C LYS A 81 29.29 6.18 -10.85
N THR A 82 30.05 5.16 -10.44
CA THR A 82 29.46 3.87 -10.03
C THR A 82 28.51 4.00 -8.83
N TRP A 83 28.87 4.84 -7.86
CA TRP A 83 28.04 5.09 -6.68
C TRP A 83 26.69 5.71 -7.05
N SER A 84 26.71 6.69 -7.97
CA SER A 84 25.51 7.35 -8.49
C SER A 84 24.71 6.43 -9.42
N ASP A 85 25.36 5.74 -10.36
CA ASP A 85 24.71 4.85 -11.34
C ASP A 85 23.95 3.70 -10.65
N LEU A 86 24.47 3.23 -9.52
CA LEU A 86 23.86 2.18 -8.72
C LEU A 86 22.92 2.69 -7.63
N ASP A 87 22.77 4.01 -7.50
CA ASP A 87 21.96 4.65 -6.47
C ASP A 87 22.26 4.12 -5.05
N MET A 88 23.56 4.11 -4.72
CA MET A 88 24.05 3.53 -3.47
C MET A 88 23.56 4.28 -2.23
N ASN A 89 23.26 5.58 -2.35
CA ASN A 89 22.72 6.37 -1.24
C ASN A 89 21.36 5.85 -0.80
N GLU A 90 20.42 5.67 -1.73
CA GLU A 90 19.10 5.15 -1.41
C GLU A 90 19.18 3.71 -0.88
N LYS A 91 19.99 2.86 -1.51
CA LYS A 91 20.15 1.46 -1.09
C LYS A 91 20.73 1.32 0.33
N ILE A 92 21.74 2.12 0.67
CA ILE A 92 22.30 2.13 2.03
C ILE A 92 21.28 2.69 3.01
N ALA A 93 20.53 3.73 2.63
CA ALA A 93 19.51 4.31 3.50
C ALA A 93 18.39 3.30 3.82
N ILE A 94 17.94 2.53 2.83
CA ILE A 94 16.97 1.44 3.01
C ILE A 94 17.54 0.34 3.93
N LEU A 95 18.83 0.00 3.78
CA LEU A 95 19.49 -1.02 4.61
C LEU A 95 19.58 -0.59 6.08
N GLU A 96 20.02 0.64 6.36
CA GLU A 96 20.12 1.15 7.73
C GLU A 96 18.72 1.33 8.35
N TYR A 97 17.73 1.82 7.60
CA TYR A 97 16.33 1.81 8.06
C TYR A 97 15.87 0.40 8.42
N SER A 98 16.20 -0.58 7.57
CA SER A 98 15.76 -1.97 7.78
C SER A 98 16.39 -2.59 9.02
N LYS A 99 17.67 -2.28 9.26
CA LYS A 99 18.42 -2.72 10.46
C LYS A 99 17.80 -2.18 11.75
N ASP A 100 17.37 -0.92 11.75
CA ASP A 100 16.83 -0.28 12.95
C ASP A 100 15.39 -0.68 13.26
N ASN A 101 14.59 -0.93 12.22
CA ASN A 101 13.14 -1.16 12.35
C ASN A 101 12.75 -2.64 12.32
N PHE A 102 13.60 -3.50 11.76
CA PHE A 102 13.35 -4.94 11.73
C PHE A 102 14.44 -5.66 12.52
N LYS A 103 14.15 -5.89 13.82
CA LYS A 103 14.89 -6.84 14.63
C LYS A 103 14.45 -8.24 14.25
N PHE A 104 15.13 -8.84 13.29
CA PHE A 104 14.95 -10.24 12.99
C PHE A 104 15.73 -11.06 14.02
N ASP A 105 15.02 -11.65 15.00
CA ASP A 105 15.62 -12.65 15.91
C ASP A 105 16.11 -13.88 15.13
N GLU A 106 15.51 -14.13 13.96
CA GLU A 106 15.91 -15.16 13.02
C GLU A 106 16.73 -14.54 11.88
N LYS A 107 18.04 -14.82 11.85
CA LYS A 107 18.89 -14.45 10.71
C LYS A 107 18.36 -15.14 9.46
N TRP A 108 17.85 -14.39 8.49
CA TRP A 108 17.55 -14.91 7.17
C TRP A 108 18.80 -15.60 6.63
N ARG A 109 18.70 -16.90 6.36
CA ARG A 109 19.76 -17.67 5.70
C ARG A 109 19.30 -18.01 4.29
N PRO A 110 20.20 -18.02 3.30
CA PRO A 110 19.90 -18.63 2.00
C PRO A 110 19.43 -20.06 2.25
N THR A 111 18.14 -20.31 2.03
CA THR A 111 17.49 -21.59 2.40
C THR A 111 17.77 -22.70 1.38
N ASN A 112 18.46 -22.39 0.28
CA ASN A 112 18.60 -23.22 -0.92
C ASN A 112 17.24 -23.67 -1.51
N LYS A 113 16.14 -23.06 -1.07
CA LYS A 113 14.79 -23.30 -1.59
C LYS A 113 14.54 -22.43 -2.81
N SER A 114 13.72 -22.92 -3.73
CA SER A 114 13.23 -22.14 -4.87
C SER A 114 12.52 -20.87 -4.38
N VAL A 115 12.49 -19.83 -5.22
CA VAL A 115 11.80 -18.56 -4.92
C VAL A 115 10.34 -18.83 -4.52
N GLU A 116 9.67 -19.73 -5.24
CA GLU A 116 8.30 -20.18 -4.94
C GLU A 116 8.15 -20.71 -3.50
N ALA A 117 9.05 -21.60 -3.07
CA ALA A 117 9.04 -22.14 -1.71
C ALA A 117 9.36 -21.10 -0.62
N GLN A 118 10.03 -19.99 -0.97
CA GLN A 118 10.25 -18.86 -0.06
C GLN A 118 9.04 -17.90 -0.03
N CYS A 119 8.26 -17.82 -1.10
CA CYS A 119 7.06 -17.01 -1.21
C CYS A 119 5.81 -17.68 -0.58
N ASN A 120 5.75 -19.02 -0.57
CA ASN A 120 4.61 -19.78 -0.04
C ASN A 120 4.11 -19.34 1.34
N PRO A 121 4.97 -19.04 2.34
CA PRO A 121 4.49 -18.54 3.64
C PRO A 121 3.77 -17.19 3.55
N HIS A 122 4.20 -16.31 2.66
CA HIS A 122 3.57 -15.00 2.43
C HIS A 122 2.21 -15.16 1.73
N GLU A 123 2.15 -16.01 0.72
CA GLU A 123 0.92 -16.32 0.00
C GLU A 123 -0.10 -16.99 0.92
N MET A 124 0.32 -17.97 1.73
CA MET A 124 -0.53 -18.64 2.70
C MET A 124 -1.06 -17.67 3.76
N LYS A 125 -0.22 -16.74 4.25
CA LYS A 125 -0.66 -15.68 5.17
C LYS A 125 -1.68 -14.74 4.52
N TYR A 126 -1.49 -14.37 3.26
CA TYR A 126 -2.45 -13.56 2.51
C TYR A 126 -3.80 -14.28 2.37
N LEU A 127 -3.79 -15.55 1.95
CA LEU A 127 -4.99 -16.37 1.80
C LEU A 127 -5.73 -16.56 3.12
N LEU A 128 -5.01 -16.75 4.23
CA LEU A 128 -5.60 -16.83 5.58
C LEU A 128 -6.33 -15.54 5.94
N ASN A 129 -5.68 -14.37 5.74
CA ASN A 129 -6.30 -13.08 6.00
C ASN A 129 -7.55 -12.86 5.11
N GLN A 130 -7.49 -13.25 3.84
CA GLN A 130 -8.61 -13.15 2.92
C GLN A 130 -9.78 -14.03 3.36
N LYS A 131 -9.49 -15.27 3.81
CA LYS A 131 -10.49 -16.17 4.37
C LYS A 131 -11.17 -15.56 5.59
N GLU A 132 -10.42 -15.03 6.54
CA GLU A 132 -10.97 -14.39 7.74
C GLU A 132 -11.86 -13.20 7.40
N PHE A 133 -11.44 -12.37 6.44
CA PHE A 133 -12.23 -11.24 5.98
C PHE A 133 -13.58 -11.68 5.37
N LEU A 134 -13.55 -12.68 4.48
CA LEU A 134 -14.76 -13.21 3.86
C LEU A 134 -15.69 -13.84 4.90
N GLN A 135 -15.11 -14.53 5.89
CA GLN A 135 -15.89 -15.12 6.97
C GLN A 135 -16.63 -14.06 7.79
N ARG A 136 -15.97 -12.95 8.12
CA ARG A 136 -16.62 -11.80 8.78
C ARG A 136 -17.72 -11.17 7.92
N GLN A 137 -17.54 -11.10 6.60
CA GLN A 137 -18.60 -10.60 5.72
C GLN A 137 -19.83 -11.52 5.71
N ILE A 138 -19.61 -12.84 5.69
CA ILE A 138 -20.70 -13.82 5.77
C ILE A 138 -21.44 -13.70 7.10
N GLU A 139 -20.72 -13.62 8.21
CA GLU A 139 -21.30 -13.44 9.55
C GLU A 139 -22.16 -12.16 9.60
N PHE A 140 -21.61 -11.04 9.12
CA PHE A 140 -22.35 -9.78 9.05
C PHE A 140 -23.62 -9.89 8.19
N GLN A 141 -23.54 -10.51 7.00
CA GLN A 141 -24.69 -10.69 6.13
C GLN A 141 -25.77 -11.58 6.78
N ASN A 142 -25.36 -12.64 7.48
CA ASN A 142 -26.28 -13.50 8.21
C ASN A 142 -26.99 -12.73 9.32
N GLU A 143 -26.27 -11.90 10.08
CA GLU A 143 -26.88 -11.02 11.09
C GLU A 143 -27.90 -10.05 10.47
N GLN A 144 -27.58 -9.45 9.31
CA GLN A 144 -28.52 -8.57 8.61
C GLN A 144 -29.78 -9.33 8.16
N ILE A 145 -29.63 -10.54 7.61
CA ILE A 145 -30.75 -11.38 7.20
C ILE A 145 -31.63 -11.73 8.40
N LEU A 146 -31.02 -12.15 9.52
CA LEU A 146 -31.74 -12.50 10.75
C LEU A 146 -32.54 -11.32 11.31
N ASN A 147 -32.07 -10.09 11.11
CA ASN A 147 -32.78 -8.88 11.56
C ASN A 147 -33.87 -8.41 10.58
N ILE A 148 -33.62 -8.48 9.27
CA ILE A 148 -34.52 -7.92 8.24
C ILE A 148 -35.68 -8.87 7.92
N VAL A 149 -35.45 -10.19 7.88
CA VAL A 149 -36.50 -11.16 7.52
C VAL A 149 -37.72 -11.06 8.44
N PRO A 150 -37.58 -11.01 9.79
CA PRO A 150 -38.72 -10.84 10.68
C PRO A 150 -39.51 -9.55 10.43
N GLN A 151 -38.82 -8.44 10.15
CA GLN A 151 -39.47 -7.15 9.86
C GLN A 151 -40.29 -7.21 8.57
N ILE A 152 -39.77 -7.87 7.52
CA ILE A 152 -40.51 -8.09 6.27
C ILE A 152 -41.73 -8.98 6.51
N GLU A 153 -41.59 -10.04 7.30
CA GLU A 153 -42.71 -10.93 7.64
C GLU A 153 -43.80 -10.20 8.43
N GLU A 154 -43.43 -9.34 9.37
CA GLU A 154 -44.35 -8.50 10.12
C GLU A 154 -45.07 -7.50 9.21
N ALA A 155 -44.35 -6.81 8.32
CA ALA A 155 -44.94 -5.91 7.34
C ALA A 155 -45.92 -6.64 6.40
N ARG A 156 -45.60 -7.86 5.96
CA ARG A 156 -46.50 -8.71 5.16
C ARG A 156 -47.78 -9.07 5.92
N LYS A 157 -47.67 -9.41 7.22
CA LYS A 157 -48.84 -9.67 8.07
C LYS A 157 -49.72 -8.43 8.22
N HIS A 158 -49.12 -7.27 8.46
CA HIS A 158 -49.86 -6.01 8.52
C HIS A 158 -50.58 -5.70 7.21
N LEU A 159 -49.90 -5.81 6.08
CA LEU A 159 -50.49 -5.58 4.76
C LEU A 159 -51.67 -6.52 4.51
N LYS A 160 -51.55 -7.81 4.84
CA LYS A 160 -52.63 -8.78 4.71
C LYS A 160 -53.85 -8.37 5.55
N SER A 161 -53.63 -8.00 6.81
CA SER A 161 -54.72 -7.54 7.69
C SER A 161 -55.41 -6.28 7.18
N PHE A 162 -54.65 -5.38 6.55
CA PHE A 162 -55.18 -4.15 5.97
C PHE A 162 -56.04 -4.44 4.75
N ILE A 163 -55.61 -5.36 3.88
CA ILE A 163 -56.38 -5.80 2.72
C ILE A 163 -57.69 -6.47 3.17
N GLU A 164 -57.65 -7.33 4.19
CA GLU A 164 -58.84 -7.98 4.74
C GLU A 164 -59.83 -6.94 5.28
N LYS A 165 -59.38 -5.96 6.07
CA LYS A 165 -60.22 -4.85 6.55
C LYS A 165 -60.80 -4.03 5.42
N ARG A 166 -60.01 -3.69 4.41
CA ARG A 166 -60.48 -2.96 3.22
C ARG A 166 -61.60 -3.73 2.52
N ASN A 167 -61.45 -5.05 2.36
CA ASN A 167 -62.45 -5.89 1.71
C ASN A 167 -63.74 -5.94 2.53
N GLN A 168 -63.64 -6.04 3.86
CA GLN A 168 -64.81 -6.00 4.76
C GLN A 168 -65.55 -4.66 4.67
N ILE A 169 -64.83 -3.53 4.73
CA ILE A 169 -65.42 -2.19 4.58
C ILE A 169 -66.07 -2.06 3.20
N SER A 170 -65.41 -2.52 2.14
CA SER A 170 -65.97 -2.47 0.78
C SER A 170 -67.25 -3.30 0.65
N LEU A 171 -67.36 -4.42 1.36
CA LEU A 171 -68.58 -5.23 1.40
C LEU A 171 -69.69 -4.50 2.17
N GLN A 172 -69.36 -3.93 3.32
CA GLN A 172 -70.30 -3.15 4.14
C GLN A 172 -70.88 -1.97 3.36
N VAL A 173 -70.04 -1.21 2.66
CA VAL A 173 -70.48 -0.08 1.81
C VAL A 173 -71.42 -0.55 0.70
N LYS A 174 -71.17 -1.71 0.08
CA LYS A 174 -72.08 -2.26 -0.93
C LYS A 174 -73.44 -2.60 -0.34
N GLN A 175 -73.47 -3.25 0.83
CA GLN A 175 -74.70 -3.58 1.53
C GLN A 175 -75.48 -2.33 1.95
N ASP A 176 -74.78 -1.30 2.45
CA ASP A 176 -75.42 -0.05 2.86
C ASP A 176 -75.99 0.73 1.65
N LEU A 177 -75.31 0.69 0.49
CA LEU A 177 -75.83 1.26 -0.76
C LEU A 177 -77.06 0.51 -1.30
N GLU A 178 -77.09 -0.82 -1.16
CA GLU A 178 -78.27 -1.61 -1.52
C GLU A 178 -79.47 -1.24 -0.64
N LYS A 179 -79.27 -1.17 0.68
CA LYS A 179 -80.31 -0.73 1.63
C LYS A 179 -80.82 0.69 1.35
N LEU A 180 -79.92 1.61 1.00
CA LEU A 180 -80.32 2.97 0.63
C LEU A 180 -81.20 2.98 -0.63
N LYS A 181 -80.86 2.19 -1.65
CA LYS A 181 -81.69 2.05 -2.84
C LYS A 181 -83.06 1.44 -2.55
N GLU A 182 -83.11 0.45 -1.66
CA GLU A 182 -84.37 -0.13 -1.21
C GLU A 182 -85.25 0.92 -0.51
N ALA A 183 -84.67 1.68 0.43
CA ALA A 183 -85.38 2.77 1.11
C ALA A 183 -85.83 3.91 0.16
N GLU A 184 -85.01 4.27 -0.83
CA GLU A 184 -85.38 5.24 -1.87
C GLU A 184 -86.57 4.75 -2.70
N ASN A 185 -86.60 3.46 -3.06
CA ASN A 185 -87.71 2.86 -3.79
C ASN A 185 -88.99 2.81 -2.95
N GLU A 186 -88.89 2.46 -1.67
CA GLU A 186 -90.04 2.46 -0.74
C GLU A 186 -90.63 3.86 -0.58
N LEU A 187 -89.79 4.88 -0.39
CA LEU A 187 -90.21 6.29 -0.36
C LEU A 187 -90.86 6.73 -1.67
N ALA A 188 -90.33 6.31 -2.82
CA ALA A 188 -90.92 6.65 -4.12
C ALA A 188 -92.32 6.03 -4.31
N ILE A 189 -92.55 4.82 -3.79
CA ILE A 189 -93.87 4.18 -3.76
C ILE A 189 -94.81 4.99 -2.86
N GLU A 190 -94.38 5.31 -1.64
CA GLU A 190 -95.19 6.05 -0.66
C GLU A 190 -95.58 7.46 -1.16
N ILE A 191 -94.68 8.18 -1.82
CA ILE A 191 -94.96 9.47 -2.45
C ILE A 191 -96.01 9.33 -3.57
N ASN A 192 -95.88 8.32 -4.44
CA ASN A 192 -96.85 8.10 -5.51
C ASN A 192 -98.24 7.75 -4.96
N GLU A 193 -98.32 6.94 -3.92
CA GLU A 193 -99.59 6.62 -3.25
C GLU A 193 -100.23 7.86 -2.62
N THR A 194 -99.42 8.76 -2.05
CA THR A 194 -99.90 10.01 -1.44
C THR A 194 -100.38 11.03 -2.49
N ILE A 195 -99.81 11.03 -3.70
CA ILE A 195 -100.24 11.88 -4.82
C ILE A 195 -101.54 11.35 -5.44
N VAL A 196 -101.77 10.04 -5.47
CA VAL A 196 -102.98 9.43 -6.05
C VAL A 196 -104.22 9.59 -5.14
N GLN A 197 -104.01 9.79 -3.84
CA GLN A 197 -105.09 9.97 -2.86
C GLN A 197 -105.55 11.43 -2.66
N ASN A 198 -104.84 12.41 -3.22
CA ASN A 198 -105.21 13.83 -3.22
C ASN A 198 -105.69 14.29 -4.61
#